data_AF-A0A1Q6DXM3-F1
#
_entry.id   AF-A0A1Q6DXM3-F1
#
_cell.length_a   1.000
_cell.length_b   1.000
_cell.length_c   1.000
_cell.angle_alpha   90.00
_cell.angle_beta   90.00
_cell.angle_gamma   90.00
#
_symmetry.space_group_name_H-M   'P 1'
#
loop_
_entity.id
_entity.type
_entity.pdbx_description
1 polymer ?
#
loop_
_entity_poly.entity_id
_entity_poly.type
_entity_poly.pdbx_seq_one_letter_code
_entity_poly.pdbx_strand_id
1 'polypeptide(L)'
;MRLDGIEFNFVCEIEPVRDGDGSIRYFMPQKRYSEANSASVHQFGWGPFCKFEISTDYGGSEGVFALKVDEKIKFIEETCDLDKKFNRGYGEITPENCFKDDKEDNCRINHNIFEEKRMNRSICLYFKETSNREKLKNQLIQKIEPEWNDSRFIEETGAGNKLGSESRAVRKRESVDFEGYNGKYLSLFNYLSNENEGMIELGFDEIEEILGFNLPEAARKHRAWWANSGHPQCKAWLKAGFRVDEIYLGDKIVLFKKYGKVN
;
A
#
# COMPACT_ATOMS: atom_id res chain seq x y z
N MET A 1 16.47 1.97 23.37
CA MET A 1 15.15 2.60 23.62
C MET A 1 14.45 1.86 24.75
N ARG A 2 13.54 2.49 25.52
CA ARG A 2 12.68 1.79 26.48
C ARG A 2 11.21 1.85 26.06
N LEU A 3 10.57 0.69 25.97
CA LEU A 3 9.13 0.53 25.72
C LEU A 3 8.50 -0.16 26.93
N ASP A 4 7.56 0.50 27.59
CA ASP A 4 6.91 -0.02 28.81
C ASP A 4 7.90 -0.52 29.88
N GLY A 5 8.98 0.25 30.12
CA GLY A 5 10.04 -0.11 31.06
C GLY A 5 11.02 -1.19 30.57
N ILE A 6 10.80 -1.77 29.38
CA ILE A 6 11.63 -2.82 28.79
C ILE A 6 12.63 -2.21 27.83
N GLU A 7 13.90 -2.57 27.98
CA GLU A 7 14.97 -2.09 27.12
C GLU A 7 15.02 -2.86 25.79
N PHE A 8 15.01 -2.12 24.70
CA PHE A 8 15.21 -2.57 23.33
C PHE A 8 16.52 -2.02 22.77
N ASN A 9 17.32 -2.91 22.19
CA ASN A 9 18.60 -2.57 21.57
C ASN A 9 18.36 -1.93 20.20
N PHE A 10 19.13 -0.90 19.87
CA PHE A 10 19.16 -0.37 18.51
C PHE A 10 19.85 -1.37 17.60
N VAL A 11 19.26 -1.64 16.43
CA VAL A 11 19.82 -2.54 15.43
C VAL A 11 20.44 -1.71 14.31
N CYS A 12 19.63 -0.92 13.62
CA CYS A 12 20.06 -0.03 12.54
C CYS A 12 18.99 1.02 12.23
N GLU A 13 19.38 2.03 11.45
CA GLU A 13 18.44 2.77 10.63
C GLU A 13 18.24 2.02 9.32
N ILE A 14 16.98 1.83 8.91
CA ILE A 14 16.65 1.14 7.65
C ILE A 14 16.98 2.09 6.50
N GLU A 15 17.89 1.67 5.63
CA GLU A 15 18.27 2.44 4.44
C GLU A 15 17.95 1.67 3.16
N PRO A 16 16.94 2.10 2.39
CA PRO A 16 16.68 1.57 1.06
C PRO A 16 17.86 1.77 0.12
N VAL A 17 18.06 0.80 -0.78
CA VAL A 17 18.97 0.94 -1.92
C VAL A 17 18.53 2.13 -2.77
N ARG A 18 19.50 2.96 -3.15
CA ARG A 18 19.29 4.16 -3.97
C ARG A 18 19.92 4.01 -5.34
N ASP A 19 19.35 4.70 -6.33
CA ASP A 19 19.95 4.85 -7.65
C ASP A 19 21.02 5.94 -7.64
N GLY A 20 21.77 6.08 -8.74
CA GLY A 20 22.91 7.00 -8.82
C GLY A 20 22.55 8.48 -8.64
N ASP A 21 21.28 8.83 -8.81
CA ASP A 21 20.71 10.16 -8.57
C ASP A 21 20.26 10.39 -7.11
N GLY A 22 20.40 9.37 -6.24
CA GLY A 22 20.00 9.40 -4.84
C GLY A 22 18.53 9.08 -4.59
N SER A 23 17.72 8.86 -5.63
CA SER A 23 16.33 8.42 -5.49
C SER A 23 16.28 6.99 -4.95
N ILE A 24 15.23 6.66 -4.19
CA ILE A 24 15.03 5.30 -3.68
C ILE A 24 14.71 4.38 -4.86
N ARG A 25 15.51 3.32 -5.03
CA ARG A 25 15.23 2.30 -6.02
C ARG A 25 13.99 1.53 -5.59
N TYR A 26 12.94 1.63 -6.39
CA TYR A 26 11.70 0.89 -6.17
C TYR A 26 11.45 -0.14 -7.27
N PHE A 27 10.62 -1.13 -6.97
CA PHE A 27 10.24 -2.16 -7.91
C PHE A 27 8.80 -2.62 -7.72
N MET A 28 8.30 -3.34 -8.74
CA MET A 28 6.93 -3.86 -8.84
C MET A 28 7.02 -5.34 -9.24
N PRO A 29 7.19 -6.27 -8.29
CA PRO A 29 7.47 -7.68 -8.55
C PRO A 29 6.33 -8.37 -9.30
N GLN A 30 5.08 -7.94 -9.09
CA GLN A 30 3.90 -8.42 -9.79
C GLN A 30 3.93 -8.15 -11.31
N LYS A 31 4.67 -7.14 -11.80
CA LYS A 31 4.80 -6.85 -13.24
C LYS A 31 5.60 -7.91 -14.00
N ARG A 32 6.40 -8.74 -13.30
CA ARG A 32 7.26 -9.78 -13.90
C ARG A 32 6.63 -11.17 -13.93
N TYR A 33 5.45 -11.35 -13.33
CA TYR A 33 4.82 -12.66 -13.23
C TYR A 33 3.85 -12.87 -14.40
N SER A 34 4.13 -13.86 -15.24
CA SER A 34 3.35 -14.24 -16.43
C SER A 34 1.90 -14.63 -16.13
N GLU A 35 1.57 -14.84 -14.85
CA GLU A 35 0.26 -15.29 -14.35
C GLU A 35 -0.52 -14.20 -13.61
N ALA A 36 -0.15 -12.92 -13.73
CA ALA A 36 -0.89 -11.80 -13.13
C ALA A 36 -2.37 -11.71 -13.58
N ASN A 37 -2.78 -12.50 -14.57
CA ASN A 37 -4.17 -12.63 -15.04
C ASN A 37 -4.93 -13.81 -14.41
N SER A 38 -4.29 -14.70 -13.64
CA SER A 38 -4.94 -15.90 -13.06
C SER A 38 -4.91 -15.98 -11.53
N ALA A 39 -4.07 -15.17 -10.85
CA ALA A 39 -4.04 -15.07 -9.40
C ALA A 39 -4.39 -13.64 -8.95
N SER A 40 -5.32 -13.51 -7.99
CA SER A 40 -5.68 -12.23 -7.39
C SER A 40 -4.51 -11.70 -6.56
N VAL A 41 -3.93 -10.57 -6.95
CA VAL A 41 -2.99 -9.81 -6.11
C VAL A 41 -3.79 -9.26 -4.93
N HIS A 42 -3.32 -9.50 -3.71
CA HIS A 42 -3.99 -8.99 -2.52
C HIS A 42 -3.79 -7.47 -2.37
N GLN A 43 -4.50 -6.83 -1.43
CA GLN A 43 -4.58 -5.36 -1.31
C GLN A 43 -3.22 -4.66 -1.18
N PHE A 44 -2.24 -5.27 -0.51
CA PHE A 44 -0.90 -4.70 -0.32
C PHE A 44 0.11 -5.17 -1.38
N GLY A 45 -0.24 -6.13 -2.24
CA GLY A 45 0.67 -6.76 -3.21
C GLY A 45 1.03 -5.90 -4.42
N TRP A 46 0.51 -4.67 -4.49
CA TRP A 46 0.74 -3.75 -5.61
C TRP A 46 2.00 -2.88 -5.46
N GLY A 47 2.52 -2.69 -4.24
CA GLY A 47 3.67 -1.80 -3.99
C GLY A 47 3.33 -0.31 -4.21
N PRO A 48 4.31 0.55 -4.53
CA PRO A 48 5.74 0.29 -4.76
C PRO A 48 6.46 -0.35 -3.56
N PHE A 49 7.49 -1.15 -3.86
CA PHE A 49 8.37 -1.73 -2.85
C PHE A 49 9.81 -1.25 -3.02
N CYS A 50 10.55 -1.19 -1.93
CA CYS A 50 11.99 -0.89 -1.92
C CYS A 50 12.82 -2.11 -1.52
N LYS A 51 14.12 -2.10 -1.80
CA LYS A 51 15.05 -3.12 -1.30
C LYS A 51 15.89 -2.51 -0.18
N PHE A 52 16.05 -3.23 0.92
CA PHE A 52 16.97 -2.88 2.01
C PHE A 52 17.41 -4.15 2.73
N GLU A 53 18.49 -4.05 3.51
CA GLU A 53 19.02 -5.18 4.27
C GLU A 53 19.48 -4.70 5.65
N ILE A 54 19.45 -5.59 6.65
CA ILE A 54 20.03 -5.41 7.98
C ILE A 54 21.23 -6.35 8.16
N SER A 55 22.03 -6.16 9.22
CA SER A 55 23.15 -7.07 9.52
C SER A 55 22.66 -8.53 9.65
N THR A 56 23.41 -9.45 9.05
CA THR A 56 23.19 -10.90 9.14
C THR A 56 23.60 -11.49 10.50
N ASP A 57 24.20 -10.69 11.39
CA ASP A 57 24.62 -11.13 12.73
C ASP A 57 23.44 -11.54 13.63
N TYR A 58 22.21 -11.18 13.25
CA TYR A 58 20.98 -11.53 13.95
C TYR A 58 20.33 -12.83 13.44
N GLY A 59 21.10 -13.66 12.71
CA GLY A 59 20.66 -14.98 12.26
C GLY A 59 20.26 -15.88 13.43
N GLY A 60 18.99 -16.33 13.43
CA GLY A 60 18.44 -17.17 14.49
C GLY A 60 18.13 -16.44 15.81
N SER A 61 18.29 -15.12 15.87
CA SER A 61 17.89 -14.33 17.03
C SER A 61 16.36 -14.24 17.10
N GLU A 62 15.77 -14.87 18.12
CA GLU A 62 14.34 -14.79 18.39
C GLU A 62 13.99 -13.67 19.37
N GLY A 63 12.93 -12.92 19.09
CA GLY A 63 12.49 -11.86 19.98
C GLY A 63 11.31 -11.05 19.48
N VAL A 64 11.21 -9.83 19.99
CA VAL A 64 10.25 -8.81 19.55
C VAL A 64 11.03 -7.63 19.01
N PHE A 65 10.63 -7.11 17.85
CA PHE A 65 11.19 -5.89 17.27
C PHE A 65 10.15 -4.77 17.21
N ALA A 66 10.65 -3.54 17.13
CA ALA A 66 9.85 -2.34 16.94
C ALA A 66 10.44 -1.47 15.83
N LEU A 67 9.59 -0.98 14.93
CA LEU A 67 9.93 0.07 13.97
C LEU A 67 9.51 1.43 14.55
N LYS A 68 10.49 2.31 14.70
CA LYS A 68 10.29 3.71 15.11
C LYS A 68 10.45 4.59 13.88
N VAL A 69 9.42 5.36 13.52
CA VAL A 69 9.50 6.40 12.50
C VAL A 69 9.58 7.74 13.21
N ASP A 70 10.68 8.45 13.00
CA ASP A 70 11.09 9.63 13.77
C ASP A 70 10.99 9.37 15.29
N GLU A 71 9.98 9.94 15.94
CA GLU A 71 9.73 9.80 17.38
C GLU A 71 8.61 8.82 17.75
N LYS A 72 7.93 8.20 16.77
CA LYS A 72 6.77 7.34 17.01
C LYS A 72 7.06 5.87 16.73
N ILE A 73 6.58 4.98 17.60
CA ILE A 73 6.54 3.55 17.32
C ILE A 73 5.38 3.28 16.38
N LYS A 74 5.70 2.80 15.17
CA LYS A 74 4.71 2.52 14.14
C LYS A 74 4.37 1.04 14.06
N PHE A 75 5.30 0.15 14.38
CA PHE A 75 5.08 -1.28 14.25
C PHE A 75 5.81 -2.07 15.33
N ILE A 76 5.18 -3.14 15.82
CA ILE A 76 5.75 -4.10 16.78
C ILE A 76 5.37 -5.51 16.33
N GLU A 77 6.34 -6.42 16.26
CA GLU A 77 6.06 -7.80 15.89
C GLU A 77 7.13 -8.76 16.47
N GLU A 78 6.78 -10.04 16.58
CA GLU A 78 7.69 -11.09 16.97
C GLU A 78 8.38 -11.78 15.79
N THR A 79 9.52 -12.40 16.07
CA THR A 79 10.23 -13.24 15.11
C THR A 79 10.99 -14.35 15.81
N CYS A 80 11.16 -15.49 15.13
CA CYS A 80 12.09 -16.54 15.53
C CYS A 80 13.49 -16.36 14.92
N ASP A 81 13.63 -15.44 13.96
CA ASP A 81 14.88 -15.18 13.24
C ASP A 81 14.80 -13.77 12.63
N LEU A 82 15.46 -12.81 13.27
CA LEU A 82 15.36 -11.40 12.87
C LEU A 82 15.98 -11.17 11.48
N ASP A 83 17.15 -11.75 11.19
CA ASP A 83 17.78 -11.71 9.87
C ASP A 83 16.81 -12.19 8.78
N LYS A 84 16.27 -13.41 8.91
CA LYS A 84 15.35 -13.94 7.89
C LYS A 84 14.08 -13.10 7.74
N LYS A 85 13.51 -12.60 8.84
CA LYS A 85 12.27 -11.80 8.82
C LYS A 85 12.47 -10.48 8.06
N PHE A 86 13.63 -9.85 8.21
CA PHE A 86 13.96 -8.62 7.50
C PHE A 86 14.50 -8.93 6.10
N ASN A 87 15.65 -9.59 5.97
CA ASN A 87 16.35 -9.71 4.70
C ASN A 87 15.65 -10.59 3.66
N ARG A 88 14.78 -11.53 4.07
CA ARG A 88 13.98 -12.39 3.15
C ARG A 88 12.47 -12.14 3.23
N GLY A 89 12.07 -11.17 4.04
CA GLY A 89 10.68 -10.77 4.23
C GLY A 89 10.51 -9.32 3.85
N TYR A 90 10.70 -8.42 4.82
CA TYR A 90 10.45 -6.99 4.60
C TYR A 90 11.42 -6.31 3.65
N GLY A 91 12.68 -6.75 3.54
CA GLY A 91 13.74 -6.12 2.77
C GLY A 91 13.77 -6.51 1.29
N GLU A 92 13.08 -7.59 0.90
CA GLU A 92 13.04 -8.09 -0.47
C GLU A 92 11.70 -8.76 -0.79
N ILE A 93 10.79 -7.99 -1.40
CA ILE A 93 9.47 -8.49 -1.81
C ILE A 93 9.57 -9.33 -3.08
N THR A 94 9.17 -10.59 -2.99
CA THR A 94 9.08 -11.51 -4.12
C THR A 94 7.67 -11.50 -4.74
N PRO A 95 7.50 -11.94 -5.99
CA PRO A 95 6.17 -12.07 -6.59
C PRO A 95 5.22 -12.91 -5.73
N GLU A 96 5.69 -14.01 -5.13
CA GLU A 96 4.87 -14.86 -4.27
C GLU A 96 4.25 -14.12 -3.09
N ASN A 97 4.95 -13.14 -2.53
CA ASN A 97 4.43 -12.31 -1.44
C ASN A 97 3.18 -11.54 -1.87
N CYS A 98 3.07 -11.19 -3.15
CA CYS A 98 2.00 -10.34 -3.69
C CYS A 98 0.71 -11.12 -4.01
N PHE A 99 0.77 -12.46 -4.07
CA PHE A 99 -0.36 -13.31 -4.46
C PHE A 99 -0.87 -14.23 -3.35
N LYS A 100 -0.10 -14.42 -2.27
CA LYS A 100 -0.50 -15.29 -1.15
C LYS A 100 -0.85 -14.45 0.08
N ASP A 101 -2.07 -14.61 0.57
CA ASP A 101 -2.62 -13.82 1.69
C ASP A 101 -1.90 -14.07 3.04
N ASP A 102 -1.14 -15.16 3.18
CA ASP A 102 -0.36 -15.43 4.40
C ASP A 102 0.90 -14.55 4.53
N LYS A 103 1.20 -13.72 3.53
CA LYS A 103 2.40 -12.86 3.49
C LYS A 103 2.07 -11.38 3.27
N GLU A 104 0.84 -10.97 3.53
CA GLU A 104 0.37 -9.58 3.38
C GLU A 104 1.26 -8.57 4.10
N ASP A 105 1.68 -8.90 5.32
CA ASP A 105 2.52 -8.02 6.14
C ASP A 105 3.85 -7.69 5.48
N ASN A 106 4.44 -8.60 4.70
CA ASN A 106 5.71 -8.31 4.04
C ASN A 106 5.54 -7.14 3.06
N CYS A 107 4.53 -7.23 2.19
CA CYS A 107 4.22 -6.20 1.22
C CYS A 107 3.81 -4.90 1.93
N ARG A 108 2.93 -4.99 2.92
CA ARG A 108 2.41 -3.83 3.67
C ARG A 108 3.51 -3.06 4.39
N ILE A 109 4.34 -3.74 5.17
CA ILE A 109 5.41 -3.11 5.93
C ILE A 109 6.51 -2.56 5.02
N ASN A 110 6.88 -3.26 3.95
CA ASN A 110 7.84 -2.72 2.99
C ASN A 110 7.31 -1.46 2.31
N HIS A 111 6.05 -1.46 1.86
CA HIS A 111 5.45 -0.30 1.22
C HIS A 111 5.40 0.90 2.18
N ASN A 112 5.01 0.69 3.44
CA ASN A 112 5.03 1.74 4.46
C ASN A 112 6.45 2.30 4.69
N ILE A 113 7.47 1.44 4.73
CA ILE A 113 8.88 1.88 4.82
C ILE A 113 9.26 2.73 3.61
N PHE A 114 8.87 2.33 2.40
CA PHE A 114 9.13 3.09 1.18
C PHE A 114 8.50 4.50 1.24
N GLU A 115 7.22 4.59 1.59
CA GLU A 115 6.50 5.87 1.65
C GLU A 115 7.14 6.84 2.66
N GLU A 116 7.47 6.36 3.86
CA GLU A 116 8.10 7.18 4.88
C GLU A 116 9.53 7.62 4.48
N LYS A 117 10.33 6.72 3.90
CA LYS A 117 11.68 7.07 3.42
C LYS A 117 11.62 8.01 2.21
N ARG A 118 10.60 7.93 1.35
CA ARG A 118 10.36 8.90 0.27
C ARG A 118 10.07 10.29 0.84
N MET A 119 9.44 10.37 2.01
CA MET A 119 9.23 11.62 2.75
C MET A 119 10.46 12.06 3.57
N ASN A 120 11.62 11.42 3.39
CA ASN A 120 12.86 11.66 4.14
C ASN A 120 12.72 11.50 5.66
N ARG A 121 11.78 10.66 6.13
CA ARG A 121 11.69 10.33 7.56
C ARG A 121 12.71 9.27 7.96
N SER A 122 13.14 9.33 9.21
CA SER A 122 14.04 8.33 9.78
C SER A 122 13.24 7.11 10.22
N ILE A 123 13.76 5.91 9.95
CA ILE A 123 13.13 4.65 10.35
C ILE A 123 14.17 3.79 11.05
N CYS A 124 14.03 3.64 12.36
CA CYS A 124 14.96 2.88 13.18
C CYS A 124 14.35 1.54 13.61
N LEU A 125 15.12 0.47 13.43
CA LEU A 125 14.82 -0.86 13.92
C LEU A 125 15.41 -1.04 15.32
N TYR A 126 14.56 -1.46 16.25
CA TYR A 126 14.96 -1.86 17.59
C TYR A 126 14.54 -3.30 17.87
N PHE A 127 15.34 -4.03 18.65
CA PHE A 127 15.11 -5.43 18.93
C PHE A 127 15.32 -5.79 20.40
N LYS A 128 14.45 -6.67 20.91
CA LYS A 128 14.54 -7.31 22.21
C LYS A 128 14.53 -8.81 22.03
N GLU A 129 15.69 -9.42 22.19
CA GLU A 129 15.81 -10.88 22.27
C GLU A 129 15.06 -11.40 23.49
N THR A 130 14.21 -12.42 23.29
CA THR A 130 13.40 -13.04 24.34
C THR A 130 12.76 -14.32 23.82
N SER A 131 12.58 -15.31 24.70
CA SER A 131 11.78 -16.50 24.42
C SER A 131 10.28 -16.29 24.67
N ASN A 132 9.90 -15.23 25.40
CA ASN A 132 8.49 -14.93 25.74
C ASN A 132 7.87 -13.91 24.77
N ARG A 133 8.01 -14.19 23.47
CA ARG A 133 7.78 -13.25 22.37
C ARG A 133 6.33 -12.81 22.24
N GLU A 134 5.41 -13.79 22.20
CA GLU A 134 3.99 -13.54 21.99
C GLU A 134 3.40 -12.67 23.11
N LYS A 135 3.71 -13.00 24.38
CA LYS A 135 3.25 -12.23 25.53
C LYS A 135 3.77 -10.79 25.50
N LEU A 136 5.07 -10.61 25.22
CA LEU A 136 5.68 -9.29 25.14
C LEU A 136 5.08 -8.45 24.00
N LYS A 137 4.93 -9.05 22.82
CA LYS A 137 4.30 -8.42 21.65
C LYS A 137 2.89 -7.93 22.01
N ASN A 138 2.05 -8.82 22.52
CA ASN A 138 0.64 -8.51 22.80
C ASN A 138 0.50 -7.40 23.86
N GLN A 139 1.33 -7.43 24.92
CA GLN A 139 1.38 -6.36 25.92
C GLN A 139 1.74 -5.00 25.30
N LEU A 140 2.77 -4.97 24.45
CA LEU A 140 3.23 -3.74 23.84
C LEU A 140 2.23 -3.18 22.82
N ILE A 141 1.65 -4.04 21.96
CA ILE A 141 0.63 -3.62 20.99
C ILE A 141 -0.59 -3.05 21.72
N GLN A 142 -1.08 -3.71 22.77
CA GLN A 142 -2.23 -3.22 23.55
C GLN A 142 -1.97 -1.86 24.20
N LYS A 143 -0.73 -1.59 24.60
CA LYS A 143 -0.39 -0.36 25.32
C LYS A 143 -0.03 0.81 24.42
N ILE A 144 0.63 0.52 23.29
CA ILE A 144 1.18 1.53 22.38
C ILE A 144 0.22 1.80 21.22
N GLU A 145 -0.60 0.81 20.85
CA GLU A 145 -1.49 0.84 19.67
C GLU A 145 -0.77 1.32 18.40
N PRO A 146 0.31 0.63 17.97
CA PRO A 146 1.12 1.11 16.85
C PRO A 146 0.29 1.12 15.55
N GLU A 147 0.35 2.24 14.83
CA GLU A 147 -0.47 2.51 13.64
C GLU A 147 -0.36 1.40 12.57
N TRP A 148 0.83 0.83 12.36
CA TRP A 148 1.05 -0.22 11.35
C TRP A 148 0.76 -1.63 11.88
N ASN A 149 0.28 -1.81 13.11
CA ASN A 149 -0.25 -3.11 13.55
C ASN A 149 -1.72 -3.30 13.17
N ASP A 150 -2.42 -2.23 12.77
CA ASP A 150 -3.77 -2.31 12.21
C ASP A 150 -3.71 -2.41 10.68
N SER A 151 -4.23 -3.50 10.11
CA SER A 151 -4.30 -3.68 8.65
C SER A 151 -5.25 -2.69 7.98
N ARG A 152 -6.14 -2.03 8.74
CA ARG A 152 -7.08 -1.00 8.25
C ARG A 152 -6.47 0.41 8.16
N PHE A 153 -5.26 0.63 8.72
CA PHE A 153 -4.62 1.95 8.76
C PHE A 153 -4.37 2.58 7.37
N ILE A 154 -4.34 1.76 6.30
CA ILE A 154 -4.24 2.28 4.93
C ILE A 154 -5.49 3.08 4.51
N GLU A 155 -6.66 2.82 5.11
CA GLU A 155 -7.88 3.59 4.83
C GLU A 155 -7.78 5.05 5.31
N GLU A 156 -7.00 5.32 6.36
CA GLU A 156 -6.91 6.66 6.98
C GLU A 156 -5.79 7.54 6.42
N THR A 157 -4.79 6.97 5.74
CA THR A 157 -3.62 7.71 5.20
C THR A 157 -3.72 8.01 3.71
N GLY A 158 -4.90 7.81 3.10
CA GLY A 158 -5.19 8.32 1.77
C GLY A 158 -4.81 9.80 1.68
N ALA A 159 -4.00 10.15 0.68
CA ALA A 159 -3.75 11.53 0.28
C ALA A 159 -5.08 12.30 0.27
N GLY A 160 -5.28 13.09 1.32
CA GLY A 160 -6.62 13.52 1.72
C GLY A 160 -6.51 14.42 2.93
N ASN A 161 -5.96 15.62 2.71
CA ASN A 161 -6.09 16.74 3.62
C ASN A 161 -7.54 16.82 4.15
N LYS A 162 -7.69 16.85 5.49
CA LYS A 162 -8.64 17.79 6.10
C LYS A 162 -8.26 18.12 7.55
N LEU A 163 -8.10 19.42 7.76
CA LEU A 163 -8.11 20.13 9.03
C LEU A 163 -9.23 19.61 9.93
N GLY A 164 -8.91 19.49 11.22
CA GLY A 164 -9.76 18.87 12.23
C GLY A 164 -11.02 19.62 12.60
N SER A 165 -11.86 18.92 13.38
CA SER A 165 -12.56 19.46 14.53
C SER A 165 -13.22 18.32 15.31
N GLU A 166 -13.19 18.44 16.63
CA GLU A 166 -13.70 17.53 17.63
C GLU A 166 -15.21 17.21 17.50
N SER A 167 -15.54 15.94 17.73
CA SER A 167 -16.66 15.41 18.52
C SER A 167 -18.00 16.19 18.58
N ARG A 168 -19.02 15.74 17.82
CA ARG A 168 -20.41 15.61 18.35
C ARG A 168 -21.34 14.75 17.48
N ALA A 169 -21.79 13.65 18.09
CA ALA A 169 -23.04 12.91 17.96
C ALA A 169 -23.84 12.90 16.63
N VAL A 170 -23.84 11.71 16.02
CA VAL A 170 -24.99 10.97 15.44
C VAL A 170 -25.93 11.73 14.50
N ARG A 171 -25.81 11.41 13.20
CA ARG A 171 -26.97 10.98 12.40
C ARG A 171 -26.57 9.82 11.49
N LYS A 172 -27.14 8.65 11.83
CA LYS A 172 -27.24 7.44 11.02
C LYS A 172 -27.76 7.82 9.63
N ARG A 173 -26.88 7.87 8.62
CA ARG A 173 -27.28 7.77 7.20
C ARG A 173 -26.96 6.35 6.77
N GLU A 174 -27.97 5.72 6.19
CA GLU A 174 -27.95 4.35 5.69
C GLU A 174 -26.69 4.10 4.87
N SER A 175 -25.93 3.09 5.27
CA SER A 175 -24.85 2.51 4.50
C SER A 175 -25.46 1.96 3.21
N VAL A 176 -25.24 2.67 2.11
CA VAL A 176 -25.36 2.05 0.80
C VAL A 176 -24.19 1.10 0.70
N ASP A 177 -24.47 -0.20 0.72
CA ASP A 177 -23.50 -1.27 0.53
C ASP A 177 -22.82 -1.10 -0.84
N PHE A 178 -21.72 -0.32 -0.88
CA PHE A 178 -20.82 -0.29 -2.01
C PHE A 178 -20.02 -1.60 -1.97
N GLU A 179 -20.44 -2.59 -2.77
CA GLU A 179 -19.59 -3.73 -3.10
C GLU A 179 -18.27 -3.20 -3.71
N GLY A 180 -17.25 -3.07 -2.87
CA GLY A 180 -15.94 -2.53 -3.22
C GLY A 180 -15.41 -3.15 -4.52
N TYR A 181 -14.91 -2.29 -5.40
CA TYR A 181 -14.04 -2.77 -6.47
C TYR A 181 -12.74 -3.23 -5.81
N ASN A 182 -12.27 -4.45 -6.10
CA ASN A 182 -10.94 -4.92 -5.73
C ASN A 182 -10.22 -5.35 -7.01
N GLY A 183 -9.17 -4.62 -7.40
CA GLY A 183 -8.42 -4.91 -8.62
C GLY A 183 -7.36 -3.85 -8.94
N LYS A 184 -6.58 -4.11 -10.01
CA LYS A 184 -5.45 -3.28 -10.45
C LYS A 184 -5.75 -1.78 -10.59
N TYR A 185 -7.00 -1.42 -10.86
CA TYR A 185 -7.41 -0.03 -11.13
C TYR A 185 -8.17 0.58 -9.94
N LEU A 186 -7.87 0.13 -8.72
CA LEU A 186 -8.56 0.54 -7.50
C LEU A 186 -8.43 2.03 -7.24
N SER A 187 -7.23 2.58 -7.41
CA SER A 187 -6.99 4.02 -7.25
C SER A 187 -7.83 4.85 -8.21
N LEU A 188 -8.00 4.39 -9.46
CA LEU A 188 -8.89 5.03 -10.42
C LEU A 188 -10.37 4.88 -10.04
N PHE A 189 -10.79 3.71 -9.52
CA PHE A 189 -12.14 3.55 -8.96
C PHE A 189 -12.39 4.52 -7.80
N ASN A 190 -11.46 4.62 -6.85
CA ASN A 190 -11.56 5.48 -5.68
C ASN A 190 -11.58 6.96 -6.07
N TYR A 191 -10.71 7.36 -7.01
CA TYR A 191 -10.70 8.70 -7.58
C TYR A 191 -12.08 9.04 -8.15
N LEU A 192 -12.54 8.26 -9.13
CA LEU A 192 -13.83 8.51 -9.79
C LEU A 192 -15.01 8.45 -8.82
N SER A 193 -15.00 7.55 -7.83
CA SER A 193 -16.10 7.43 -6.86
C SER A 193 -16.26 8.67 -5.97
N ASN A 194 -15.18 9.42 -5.74
CA ASN A 194 -15.20 10.65 -4.95
C ASN A 194 -15.58 11.90 -5.79
N GLU A 195 -15.69 11.76 -7.11
CA GLU A 195 -16.00 12.88 -7.99
C GLU A 195 -17.50 13.15 -8.09
N ASN A 196 -17.85 14.43 -7.89
CA ASN A 196 -19.23 14.92 -7.95
C ASN A 196 -19.61 15.50 -9.31
N GLU A 197 -18.64 15.67 -10.21
CA GLU A 197 -18.88 16.18 -11.56
C GLU A 197 -19.53 15.12 -12.46
N GLY A 198 -20.41 15.58 -13.37
CA GLY A 198 -21.10 14.69 -14.30
C GLY A 198 -20.21 14.16 -15.42
N MET A 199 -19.07 14.82 -15.65
CA MET A 199 -18.10 14.51 -16.70
C MET A 199 -16.71 14.90 -16.21
N ILE A 200 -15.73 14.02 -16.39
CA ILE A 200 -14.35 14.18 -15.94
C ILE A 200 -13.44 13.93 -17.13
N GLU A 201 -12.53 14.86 -17.37
CA GLU A 201 -11.46 14.73 -18.35
C GLU A 201 -10.18 14.34 -17.62
N LEU A 202 -9.51 13.27 -18.07
CA LEU A 202 -8.20 12.88 -17.56
C LEU A 202 -7.24 12.58 -18.71
N GLY A 203 -6.05 13.16 -18.62
CA GLY A 203 -4.90 12.80 -19.45
C GLY A 203 -4.33 11.44 -19.04
N PHE A 204 -3.59 10.80 -19.94
CA PHE A 204 -2.96 9.52 -19.61
C PHE A 204 -1.96 9.66 -18.47
N ASP A 205 -1.19 10.74 -18.44
CA ASP A 205 -0.19 10.96 -17.39
C ASP A 205 -0.87 11.17 -16.03
N GLU A 206 -2.04 11.84 -15.98
CA GLU A 206 -2.85 11.99 -14.77
C GLU A 206 -3.47 10.66 -14.33
N ILE A 207 -3.98 9.86 -15.27
CA ILE A 207 -4.46 8.50 -14.98
C ILE A 207 -3.32 7.65 -14.43
N GLU A 208 -2.12 7.77 -14.98
CA GLU A 208 -0.93 7.04 -14.54
C GLU A 208 -0.46 7.50 -13.15
N GLU A 209 -0.58 8.79 -12.85
CA GLU A 209 -0.33 9.37 -11.53
C GLU A 209 -1.33 8.85 -10.50
N ILE A 210 -2.64 8.88 -10.81
CA ILE A 210 -3.71 8.31 -9.99
C ILE A 210 -3.47 6.81 -9.75
N LEU A 211 -3.10 6.08 -10.82
CA LEU A 211 -2.86 4.64 -10.75
C LEU A 211 -1.53 4.28 -10.06
N GLY A 212 -0.57 5.20 -9.99
CA GLY A 212 0.80 4.91 -9.57
C GLY A 212 1.57 4.01 -10.55
N PHE A 213 1.08 3.84 -11.78
CA PHE A 213 1.75 3.06 -12.82
C PHE A 213 1.38 3.51 -14.23
N ASN A 214 2.32 3.30 -15.15
CA ASN A 214 2.08 3.56 -16.57
C ASN A 214 1.02 2.60 -17.15
N LEU A 215 0.05 3.15 -17.86
CA LEU A 215 -0.94 2.43 -18.64
C LEU A 215 -0.23 1.49 -19.62
N PRO A 216 -0.80 0.32 -19.93
CA PRO A 216 -0.21 -0.58 -20.90
C PRO A 216 -0.20 0.05 -22.29
N GLU A 217 0.71 -0.41 -23.16
CA GLU A 217 0.80 0.07 -24.55
C GLU A 217 -0.52 -0.12 -25.31
N ALA A 218 -1.30 -1.16 -24.97
CA ALA A 218 -2.63 -1.38 -25.52
C ALA A 218 -3.62 -0.24 -25.22
N ALA A 219 -3.54 0.39 -24.04
CA ALA A 219 -4.37 1.56 -23.71
C ALA A 219 -4.02 2.78 -24.59
N ARG A 220 -2.75 2.89 -25.03
CA ARG A 220 -2.26 3.94 -25.92
C ARG A 220 -2.58 3.70 -27.40
N LYS A 221 -2.71 2.42 -27.81
CA LYS A 221 -2.88 2.05 -29.22
C LYS A 221 -4.32 1.72 -29.62
N HIS A 222 -5.16 1.25 -28.68
CA HIS A 222 -6.43 0.65 -29.02
C HIS A 222 -7.59 1.26 -28.24
N ARG A 223 -8.52 1.92 -28.96
CA ARG A 223 -9.77 2.46 -28.38
C ARG A 223 -10.57 1.38 -27.63
N ALA A 224 -10.56 0.14 -28.16
CA ALA A 224 -11.25 -1.00 -27.54
C ALA A 224 -10.76 -1.32 -26.12
N TRP A 225 -9.54 -0.94 -25.75
CA TRP A 225 -9.05 -1.10 -24.39
C TRP A 225 -9.85 -0.26 -23.38
N TRP A 226 -10.36 0.90 -23.80
CA TRP A 226 -11.21 1.80 -23.02
C TRP A 226 -12.70 1.47 -23.12
N ALA A 227 -13.06 0.33 -23.72
CA ALA A 227 -14.45 -0.08 -23.84
C ALA A 227 -15.08 -0.31 -22.45
N ASN A 228 -16.38 -0.02 -22.35
CA ASN A 228 -17.19 -0.22 -21.14
C ASN A 228 -17.63 -1.68 -20.93
N SER A 229 -16.90 -2.65 -21.48
CA SER A 229 -17.17 -4.08 -21.35
C SER A 229 -15.95 -4.91 -21.77
N GLY A 230 -15.95 -6.20 -21.45
CA GLY A 230 -15.02 -7.18 -22.02
C GLY A 230 -13.64 -7.27 -21.36
N HIS A 231 -13.26 -6.34 -20.47
CA HIS A 231 -11.94 -6.36 -19.83
C HIS A 231 -11.96 -5.99 -18.33
N PRO A 232 -11.01 -6.51 -17.51
CA PRO A 232 -10.99 -6.25 -16.07
C PRO A 232 -10.84 -4.77 -15.67
N GLN A 233 -10.18 -3.94 -16.49
CA GLN A 233 -10.02 -2.50 -16.20
C GLN A 233 -11.35 -1.76 -16.18
N CYS A 234 -12.30 -2.13 -17.04
CA CYS A 234 -13.53 -1.36 -17.19
C CYS A 234 -14.41 -1.43 -15.95
N LYS A 235 -14.27 -2.50 -15.16
CA LYS A 235 -14.94 -2.65 -13.88
C LYS A 235 -14.62 -1.50 -12.91
N ALA A 236 -13.45 -0.85 -13.00
CA ALA A 236 -13.09 0.23 -12.09
C ALA A 236 -13.96 1.47 -12.31
N TRP A 237 -14.03 2.01 -13.52
CA TRP A 237 -14.89 3.16 -13.77
C TRP A 237 -16.37 2.79 -13.71
N LEU A 238 -16.76 1.61 -14.20
CA LEU A 238 -18.17 1.19 -14.18
C LEU A 238 -18.72 1.01 -12.76
N LYS A 239 -17.94 0.38 -11.86
CA LYS A 239 -18.35 0.27 -10.45
C LYS A 239 -18.34 1.63 -9.74
N ALA A 240 -17.49 2.56 -10.16
CA ALA A 240 -17.50 3.94 -9.65
C ALA A 240 -18.70 4.76 -10.15
N GLY A 241 -19.56 4.20 -11.02
CA GLY A 241 -20.70 4.91 -11.61
C GLY A 241 -20.34 5.76 -12.83
N PHE A 242 -19.18 5.51 -13.43
CA PHE A 242 -18.67 6.20 -14.62
C PHE A 242 -18.52 5.25 -15.80
N ARG A 243 -18.64 5.79 -17.01
CA ARG A 243 -18.31 5.10 -18.25
C ARG A 243 -17.36 5.97 -19.05
N VAL A 244 -16.50 5.38 -19.86
CA VAL A 244 -15.79 6.14 -20.89
C VAL A 244 -16.81 6.58 -21.94
N ASP A 245 -16.97 7.88 -22.11
CA ASP A 245 -17.83 8.49 -23.13
C ASP A 245 -17.04 8.65 -24.44
N GLU A 246 -15.82 9.19 -24.35
CA GLU A 246 -14.93 9.41 -25.49
C GLU A 246 -13.46 9.21 -25.13
N ILE A 247 -12.64 8.90 -26.15
CA ILE A 247 -11.19 8.72 -26.03
C ILE A 247 -10.45 9.35 -27.21
N TYR A 248 -9.53 10.25 -26.91
CA TYR A 248 -8.66 10.92 -27.88
C TYR A 248 -7.24 10.34 -27.76
N LEU A 249 -6.93 9.28 -28.51
CA LEU A 249 -5.62 8.63 -28.45
C LEU A 249 -4.46 9.53 -28.89
N GLY A 250 -4.70 10.48 -29.80
CA GLY A 250 -3.69 11.43 -30.26
C GLY A 250 -3.27 12.40 -29.15
N ASP A 251 -4.27 12.93 -28.45
CA ASP A 251 -4.08 13.89 -27.35
C ASP A 251 -3.87 13.20 -25.99
N LYS A 252 -4.04 11.87 -25.96
CA LYS A 252 -3.97 11.01 -24.77
C LYS A 252 -4.92 11.47 -23.67
N ILE A 253 -6.18 11.71 -24.04
CA ILE A 253 -7.24 12.18 -23.14
C ILE A 253 -8.40 11.18 -23.12
N VAL A 254 -8.92 10.89 -21.93
CA VAL A 254 -10.11 10.06 -21.69
C VAL A 254 -11.21 10.91 -21.05
N LEU A 255 -12.41 10.84 -21.60
CA LEU A 255 -13.60 11.47 -21.04
C LEU A 255 -14.46 10.44 -20.32
N PHE A 256 -14.54 10.55 -19.00
CA PHE A 256 -15.44 9.75 -18.17
C PHE A 256 -16.75 10.51 -17.95
N LYS A 257 -17.88 9.84 -18.12
CA LYS A 257 -19.20 10.39 -17.88
C LYS A 257 -19.93 9.56 -16.84
N LYS A 258 -20.52 10.23 -15.86
CA LYS A 258 -21.33 9.58 -14.84
C LYS A 258 -22.55 8.96 -15.52
N TYR A 259 -22.75 7.66 -15.34
CA TYR A 259 -23.93 6.97 -15.85
C TYR A 259 -24.56 6.25 -14.66
N GLY A 260 -25.66 6.80 -14.16
CA GLY A 260 -26.18 6.45 -12.86
C GLY A 260 -26.54 4.96 -12.72
N LYS A 261 -26.43 4.46 -11.50
CA LYS A 261 -27.57 3.74 -10.93
C LYS A 261 -28.46 4.74 -10.18
N VAL A 262 -29.67 4.88 -10.69
CA VAL A 262 -30.87 5.22 -9.91
C VAL A 262 -31.11 4.03 -8.99
N ASN A 263 -31.11 4.29 -7.68
CA ASN A 263 -31.47 3.43 -6.55
C ASN A 263 -30.73 2.09 -6.40
#